data_AF-A0A179DLB7-F1
#
_entry.id   AF-A0A179DLB7-F1
#
_cell.length_a   1.000
_cell.length_b   1.000
_cell.length_c   1.000
_cell.angle_alpha   90.00
_cell.angle_beta   90.00
_cell.angle_gamma   90.00
#
_symmetry.space_group_name_H-M   'P 1'
#
loop_
_entity.id
_entity.type
_entity.pdbx_description
1 polymer ?
#
loop_
_entity_poly.entity_id
_entity_poly.type
_entity_poly.pdbx_seq_one_letter_code
_entity_poly.pdbx_strand_id
1 'polypeptide(L)' 'MESILERIKISPNICHGKPTIRGLRYPVENILELLASGMTIDELIIDYPDLEKEDFLACIEYGARLVQSKSIHVIA' A
#
# COMPACT_ATOMS: atom_id res chain seq x y z
N MET A 1 -6.73 17.57 6.59
CA MET A 1 -5.90 16.76 5.68
C MET A 1 -6.72 15.55 5.35
N GLU A 2 -7.29 15.50 4.15
CA GLU A 2 -7.93 14.29 3.66
C GLU A 2 -6.88 13.17 3.68
N SER A 3 -7.23 12.09 4.36
CA SER A 3 -6.33 10.98 4.60
C SER A 3 -6.20 10.22 3.29
N ILE A 4 -5.03 10.26 2.64
CA ILE A 4 -4.78 9.53 1.38
C ILE A 4 -5.09 8.02 1.49
N LEU A 5 -5.19 7.49 2.72
CA LEU A 5 -5.70 6.15 3.02
C LEU A 5 -7.10 5.84 2.49
N GLU A 6 -7.93 6.83 2.16
CA GLU A 6 -9.22 6.58 1.49
C GLU A 6 -9.04 5.89 0.14
N ARG A 7 -7.84 5.99 -0.44
CA ARG A 7 -7.44 5.28 -1.66
C ARG A 7 -7.19 3.79 -1.39
N ILE A 8 -6.99 3.34 -0.16
CA ILE A 8 -6.83 1.92 0.16
C ILE A 8 -8.19 1.33 0.54
N LYS A 9 -8.65 0.34 -0.24
CA LYS A 9 -9.89 -0.38 0.01
C LYS A 9 -9.61 -1.81 0.44
N ILE A 10 -10.37 -2.29 1.41
CA ILE A 10 -10.33 -3.67 1.87
C ILE A 10 -11.67 -4.30 1.53
N SER A 11 -11.65 -5.26 0.63
CA SER A 11 -12.85 -5.98 0.18
C SER A 11 -12.64 -7.47 0.37
N PRO A 12 -13.50 -8.19 1.14
CA PRO A 12 -13.33 -9.62 1.39
C PRO A 12 -13.37 -10.46 0.10
N ASN A 13 -14.03 -9.94 -0.94
CA ASN A 13 -14.16 -10.60 -2.24
C ASN A 13 -12.99 -10.31 -3.22
N ILE A 14 -12.06 -9.42 -2.86
CA ILE A 14 -10.93 -9.01 -3.71
C ILE A 14 -9.63 -9.44 -3.02
N CYS A 15 -8.77 -10.17 -3.74
CA CYS A 15 -7.46 -10.61 -3.25
C CYS A 15 -7.51 -11.27 -1.85
N HIS A 16 -8.54 -12.09 -1.57
CA HIS A 16 -8.71 -12.77 -0.27
C HIS A 16 -8.82 -11.82 0.94
N GLY A 17 -9.39 -10.62 0.76
CA GLY A 17 -9.50 -9.63 1.83
C GLY A 17 -8.23 -8.81 2.06
N LYS A 18 -7.26 -8.89 1.15
CA LYS A 18 -6.06 -8.06 1.21
C LYS A 18 -6.41 -6.58 0.91
N PRO A 19 -5.71 -5.62 1.54
CA PRO A 19 -5.86 -4.20 1.20
C PRO A 19 -5.38 -3.95 -0.23
N THR A 20 -6.20 -3.30 -1.04
CA THR A 20 -5.88 -2.96 -2.43
C THR A 20 -6.07 -1.48 -2.74
N ILE A 21 -5.34 -0.99 -3.75
CA ILE A 21 -5.44 0.41 -4.19
C ILE A 21 -6.74 0.61 -4.98
N ARG A 22 -7.57 1.56 -4.55
CA ARG A 22 -8.82 2.03 -5.16
C ARG A 22 -9.82 0.91 -5.52
N GLY A 23 -9.67 -0.29 -4.97
CA GLY A 23 -10.43 -1.48 -5.36
C GLY A 23 -9.92 -2.18 -6.62
N LEU A 24 -8.79 -1.74 -7.18
CA LEU A 24 -8.03 -2.45 -8.21
C LEU A 24 -7.44 -3.73 -7.62
N ARG A 25 -6.97 -4.64 -8.48
CA ARG A 25 -6.30 -5.88 -8.06
C ARG A 25 -4.80 -5.67 -7.82
N TYR A 26 -4.43 -4.51 -7.26
CA TYR A 26 -3.07 -4.17 -6.83
C TYR A 26 -3.02 -4.19 -5.30
N PRO A 27 -2.50 -5.27 -4.69
CA PRO A 27 -2.34 -5.36 -3.24
C PRO A 27 -1.31 -4.36 -2.72
N VAL A 28 -1.56 -3.79 -1.54
CA VAL A 28 -0.62 -2.88 -0.88
C VAL A 28 0.73 -3.57 -0.60
N GLU A 29 0.71 -4.86 -0.22
CA GLU A 29 1.92 -5.67 -0.02
C GLU A 29 2.85 -5.65 -1.24
N ASN A 30 2.31 -5.88 -2.44
CA ASN A 30 3.10 -5.96 -3.68
C ASN A 30 3.79 -4.63 -3.96
N ILE A 31 3.08 -3.51 -3.78
CA ILE A 31 3.66 -2.18 -4.01
C ILE A 31 4.78 -1.90 -3.01
N LEU A 32 4.61 -2.28 -1.74
CA LEU A 32 5.67 -2.15 -0.75
C LEU A 32 6.87 -3.05 -1.05
N GLU A 33 6.66 -4.26 -1.57
CA GLU A 33 7.73 -5.16 -2.02
C GLU A 33 8.53 -4.58 -3.19
N LEU A 34 7.86 -3.99 -4.19
CA LEU A 34 8.52 -3.34 -5.33
C LEU A 34 9.33 -2.11 -4.89
N LEU A 35 8.79 -1.31 -3.98
CA LEU A 35 9.53 -0.20 -3.39
C LEU A 35 10.73 -0.71 -2.57
N ALA A 36 10.57 -1.82 -1.85
CA ALA A 36 11.66 -2.44 -1.10
C ALA A 36 12.75 -3.05 -2.01
N SER A 37 12.42 -3.46 -3.25
CA SER A 37 13.41 -3.91 -4.23
C SER A 37 14.23 -2.76 -4.84
N GLY A 38 13.93 -1.52 -4.47
CA GLY A 38 14.65 -0.33 -4.94
C GLY A 38 14.04 0.35 -6.16
N MET A 39 12.85 -0.07 -6.62
CA MET A 39 12.14 0.67 -7.66
C MET A 39 11.68 2.03 -7.13
N THR A 40 11.81 3.04 -7.97
CA THR A 40 11.30 4.37 -7.71
C THR A 40 9.82 4.48 -8.05
N ILE A 41 9.13 5.45 -7.45
CA ILE A 41 7.72 5.70 -7.77
C ILE A 41 7.55 6.09 -9.24
N ASP A 42 8.51 6.81 -9.83
CA ASP A 42 8.45 7.22 -11.23
C ASP A 42 8.53 6.03 -12.19
N GLU A 43 9.38 5.03 -11.90
CA GLU A 43 9.43 3.77 -12.65
C GLU A 43 8.12 2.98 -12.52
N LEU A 44 7.57 2.92 -11.30
CA LEU A 44 6.30 2.22 -11.06
C LEU A 44 5.12 2.89 -11.75
N ILE A 45 5.11 4.22 -11.91
CA ILE A 45 4.06 4.91 -12.68
C ILE A 45 4.15 4.56 -14.17
N ILE A 46 5.36 4.33 -14.70
CA ILE A 46 5.56 3.91 -16.09
C ILE A 46 5.07 2.47 -16.29
N ASP A 47 5.40 1.56 -15.37
CA ASP A 47 5.00 0.16 -15.45
C ASP A 47 3.51 -0.07 -15.12
N TYR A 48 2.94 0.78 -14.27
CA TYR A 48 1.55 0.75 -13.83
C TYR A 48 0.86 2.08 -14.12
N PRO A 49 0.51 2.38 -15.40
CA PRO A 49 -0.08 3.65 -15.80
C PRO A 49 -1.47 3.91 -15.20
N ASP A 50 -2.12 2.86 -14.66
CA ASP A 50 -3.37 2.99 -13.92
C ASP A 50 -3.20 3.65 -12.56
N LEU A 51 -1.98 3.67 -12.00
CA LEU A 51 -1.66 4.14 -10.67
C LEU A 51 -1.12 5.57 -10.67
N GLU A 52 -1.46 6.32 -9.63
CA GLU A 52 -0.99 7.68 -9.43
C GLU A 52 0.00 7.75 -8.26
N LYS A 53 0.81 8.80 -8.20
CA LYS A 53 1.79 9.02 -7.13
C LYS A 53 1.17 8.93 -5.73
N GLU A 54 -0.04 9.45 -5.59
CA GLU A 54 -0.83 9.44 -4.36
C GLU A 54 -1.22 8.02 -3.92
N ASP A 55 -1.37 7.08 -4.85
CA ASP A 55 -1.66 5.68 -4.52
C ASP A 55 -0.46 5.00 -3.84
N PHE A 56 0.76 5.29 -4.30
CA PHE A 56 1.99 4.80 -3.69
C PHE A 56 2.19 5.38 -2.29
N LEU A 57 1.97 6.70 -2.14
CA LEU A 57 2.02 7.34 -0.83
C LEU A 57 0.99 6.74 0.13
N ALA A 58 -0.21 6.42 -0.36
CA ALA A 58 -1.25 5.79 0.46
C ALA A 58 -0.84 4.38 0.92
N CYS A 59 -0.15 3.62 0.06
CA CYS A 59 0.41 2.32 0.43
C CYS A 59 1.47 2.43 1.53
N ILE A 60 2.39 3.39 1.39
CA ILE A 60 3.45 3.65 2.38
C ILE A 60 2.84 4.07 3.72
N GLU A 61 1.89 5.00 3.71
CA GLU A 61 1.20 5.43 4.93
C GLU A 61 0.43 4.29 5.58
N TYR A 62 -0.27 3.47 4.79
CA TYR A 62 -1.00 2.30 5.29
C TYR A 62 -0.05 1.32 5.99
N GLY A 63 1.09 1.01 5.38
CA GLY A 63 2.13 0.17 5.98
C GLY A 63 2.68 0.76 7.27
N ALA A 64 2.99 2.06 7.29
CA ALA A 64 3.49 2.76 8.48
C ALA A 64 2.49 2.71 9.65
N ARG A 65 1.20 2.95 9.39
CA ARG A 65 0.15 2.85 10.42
C ARG A 65 -0.06 1.42 10.92
N LEU A 66 0.06 0.42 10.04
CA LEU A 66 -0.06 -0.98 10.42
C LEU A 66 1.06 -1.41 11.38
N VAL A 67 2.28 -0.90 11.18
CA VAL A 67 3.40 -1.11 12.11
C VAL A 67 3.19 -0.36 13.42
N GLN A 68 2.71 0.90 13.39
CA GLN A 68 2.39 1.65 14.62
C GLN A 68 1.32 0.99 15.49
N SER A 69 0.34 0.33 14.88
CA SER A 69 -0.75 -0.35 15.59
C SER A 69 -0.29 -1.61 16.34
N LYS A 70 0.76 -2.29 15.87
CA LYS A 70 1.33 -3.44 16.57
C LYS A 70 2.36 -2.96 17.61
N SER A 71 1.96 -2.92 18.88
CA SER A 71 2.91 -2.77 19.98
C SER A 71 3.97 -3.87 19.92
N ILE A 72 5.20 -3.51 19.53
CA ILE A 72 6.34 -4.41 19.52
C ILE A 72 6.65 -4.76 20.98
N HIS A 73 6.29 -5.96 21.42
CA HIS A 73 6.75 -6.50 22.68
C HIS A 73 8.08 -7.18 22.43
N VAL A 74 9.17 -6.57 22.90
CA VAL A 74 10.47 -7.23 22.95
C VAL A 74 10.35 -8.33 23.99
N ILE A 75 10.35 -9.58 23.55
CA ILE A 75 10.46 -10.73 24.46
C ILE A 75 11.95 -10.89 24.74
N ALA A 76 12.36 -10.53 25.96
CA ALA A 76 13.71 -10.73 26.47
C ALA A 76 13.92 -12.18 26.92
#